data_AF-A0A3D4UL33-F1
#
_entry.id   AF-A0A3D4UL33-F1
#
_cell.length_a   1.000
_cell.length_b   1.000
_cell.length_c   1.000
_cell.angle_alpha   90.00
_cell.angle_beta   90.00
_cell.angle_gamma   90.00
#
_symmetry.space_group_name_H-M   'P 1'
#
loop_
_entity.id
_entity.type
_entity.pdbx_description
1 polymer ?
#
loop_
_entity_poly.entity_id
_entity_poly.type
_entity_poly.pdbx_seq_one_letter_code
_entity_poly.pdbx_strand_id
1 'polypeptide(L)'
;MKLKTLISTAMVACISTAASASVSDIASMVDSPRLFNDFSGSNLVFNSNYDAMGSSVILQENNYGTGGFANRHVSWFGDMGGSNVDFDYGDGFDMQMTMQINEASNVGNVEAGFQADLFGLGLFGV
;
A
#
# COMPACT_ATOMS: atom_id res chain seq x y z
N MET A 1 -71.42 26.83 7.17
CA MET A 1 -70.87 25.60 6.55
C MET A 1 -69.37 25.61 6.77
N LYS A 2 -68.79 24.65 7.52
CA LYS A 2 -67.35 24.66 7.88
C LYS A 2 -66.54 24.05 6.73
N LEU A 3 -65.68 24.85 6.09
CA LEU A 3 -64.73 24.38 5.08
C LEU A 3 -63.52 23.76 5.80
N LYS A 4 -63.31 22.45 5.63
CA LYS A 4 -62.17 21.73 6.22
C LYS A 4 -60.98 21.83 5.26
N THR A 5 -59.94 22.56 5.67
CA THR A 5 -58.65 22.62 4.97
C THR A 5 -57.95 21.26 5.06
N LEU A 6 -57.72 20.60 3.93
CA LEU A 6 -56.81 19.45 3.85
C LEU A 6 -55.38 19.98 3.66
N ILE A 7 -54.51 19.74 4.63
CA ILE A 7 -53.06 19.93 4.49
C ILE A 7 -52.49 18.55 4.13
N SER A 8 -52.09 18.37 2.87
CA SER A 8 -51.37 17.18 2.42
C SER A 8 -49.88 17.38 2.66
N THR A 9 -49.34 16.69 3.67
CA THR A 9 -47.89 16.65 3.94
C THR A 9 -47.24 15.63 2.99
N ALA A 10 -46.56 16.11 1.96
CA ALA A 10 -45.72 15.25 1.11
C ALA A 10 -44.37 15.02 1.81
N MET A 11 -44.18 13.87 2.45
CA MET A 11 -42.86 13.41 2.86
C MET A 11 -42.12 12.89 1.63
N VAL A 12 -41.16 13.67 1.13
CA VAL A 12 -40.16 13.18 0.18
C VAL A 12 -39.12 12.42 1.00
N ALA A 13 -39.18 11.10 0.98
CA ALA A 13 -38.14 10.25 1.55
C ALA A 13 -36.92 10.30 0.62
N CYS A 14 -35.88 11.03 1.01
CA CYS A 14 -34.57 10.94 0.38
C CYS A 14 -34.00 9.55 0.67
N ILE A 15 -34.15 8.61 -0.27
CA ILE A 15 -33.44 7.34 -0.23
C ILE A 15 -31.97 7.66 -0.51
N SER A 16 -31.19 7.86 0.56
CA SER A 16 -29.73 7.90 0.45
C SER A 16 -29.24 6.49 0.18
N THR A 17 -29.22 6.09 -1.09
CA THR A 17 -28.38 4.96 -1.51
C THR A 17 -26.94 5.41 -1.31
N ALA A 18 -26.31 4.98 -0.23
CA ALA A 18 -24.87 5.09 -0.09
C ALA A 18 -24.26 4.34 -1.29
N ALA A 19 -23.64 5.08 -2.20
CA ALA A 19 -22.83 4.46 -3.23
C ALA A 19 -21.64 3.81 -2.50
N SER A 20 -21.58 2.49 -2.49
CA SER A 20 -20.37 1.78 -2.10
C SER A 20 -19.28 2.22 -3.08
N ALA A 21 -18.24 2.90 -2.59
CA ALA A 21 -17.06 3.16 -3.39
C ALA A 21 -16.49 1.81 -3.82
N SER A 22 -16.27 1.63 -5.12
CA SER A 22 -15.52 0.48 -5.62
C SER A 22 -14.11 0.58 -5.07
N VAL A 23 -13.63 -0.49 -4.42
CA VAL A 23 -12.21 -0.68 -4.14
C VAL A 23 -11.47 -0.47 -5.46
N SER A 24 -10.47 0.42 -5.48
CA SER A 24 -9.65 0.62 -6.67
C SER A 24 -8.92 -0.68 -6.95
N ASP A 25 -9.05 -1.23 -8.16
CA ASP A 25 -8.37 -2.47 -8.51
C ASP A 25 -6.85 -2.26 -8.36
N ILE A 26 -6.20 -3.16 -7.62
CA ILE A 26 -4.74 -3.21 -7.57
C ILE A 26 -4.24 -3.54 -8.98
N ALA A 27 -3.48 -2.63 -9.56
CA ALA A 27 -3.01 -2.73 -10.94
C ALA A 27 -1.51 -2.44 -11.08
N SER A 28 -0.81 -2.16 -9.98
CA SER A 28 0.63 -1.97 -9.96
C SER A 28 1.25 -2.19 -8.57
N MET A 29 2.58 -2.16 -8.53
CA MET A 29 3.39 -1.89 -7.35
C MET A 29 4.07 -0.53 -7.52
N VAL A 30 4.19 0.24 -6.45
CA VAL A 30 4.83 1.57 -6.42
C VAL A 30 5.95 1.55 -5.41
N ASP A 31 7.18 1.71 -5.90
CA ASP A 31 8.39 1.60 -5.10
C ASP A 31 8.77 2.95 -4.48
N SER A 32 8.97 2.95 -3.15
CA SER A 32 9.69 3.98 -2.41
C SER A 32 11.02 3.43 -1.93
N PRO A 33 12.06 3.56 -2.76
CA PRO A 33 13.40 3.22 -2.35
C PRO A 33 13.91 4.22 -1.30
N ARG A 34 14.78 3.74 -0.40
CA ARG A 34 15.52 4.59 0.55
C ARG A 34 14.62 5.36 1.52
N LEU A 35 13.50 4.76 1.95
CA LEU A 35 12.64 5.30 3.01
C LEU A 35 13.45 5.57 4.29
N PHE A 36 14.38 4.68 4.62
CA PHE A 36 15.54 4.97 5.46
C PHE A 36 16.82 4.73 4.68
N ASN A 37 17.82 5.58 4.92
CA ASN A 37 19.10 5.56 4.21
C ASN A 37 20.27 5.77 5.18
N ASP A 38 20.28 4.98 6.24
CA ASP A 38 21.24 5.09 7.33
C ASP A 38 22.64 4.63 6.93
N PHE A 39 22.75 3.85 5.86
CA PHE A 39 24.03 3.46 5.26
C PHE A 39 24.20 4.06 3.86
N SER A 40 24.53 5.35 3.79
CA SER A 40 24.64 6.10 2.52
C SER A 40 25.74 5.63 1.57
N GLY A 41 26.65 4.75 2.03
CA GLY A 41 27.71 4.15 1.22
C GLY A 41 27.26 2.95 0.37
N SER A 42 26.09 2.38 0.64
CA SER A 42 25.50 1.33 -0.21
C SER A 42 25.05 1.86 -1.56
N ASN A 43 24.94 0.97 -2.54
CA ASN A 43 24.42 1.28 -3.85
C ASN A 43 23.11 0.52 -4.10
N LEU A 44 22.02 1.26 -4.33
CA LEU A 44 20.72 0.70 -4.71
C LEU A 44 20.58 0.65 -6.22
N VAL A 45 20.21 -0.51 -6.73
CA VAL A 45 19.79 -0.71 -8.12
C VAL A 45 18.34 -1.21 -8.12
N PHE A 46 17.50 -0.54 -8.90
CA PHE A 46 16.10 -0.91 -9.09
C PHE A 46 15.64 -0.51 -10.49
N ASN A 47 14.58 -1.14 -10.99
CA ASN A 47 14.15 -0.97 -12.38
C ASN A 47 13.29 0.28 -12.60
N SER A 48 12.35 0.54 -11.70
CA SER A 48 11.35 1.59 -11.83
C SER A 48 10.75 1.95 -10.47
N ASN A 49 10.19 3.14 -10.33
CA ASN A 49 9.34 3.49 -9.17
C ASN A 49 7.90 3.00 -9.33
N TYR A 50 7.56 2.44 -10.49
CA TYR A 50 6.23 1.94 -10.85
C TYR A 50 6.38 0.65 -11.65
N ASP A 51 5.77 -0.42 -11.16
CA ASP A 51 5.74 -1.73 -11.79
C ASP A 51 4.29 -2.12 -12.05
N ALA A 52 3.87 -2.16 -13.32
CA ALA A 52 2.54 -2.59 -13.69
C ALA A 52 2.26 -4.03 -13.24
N MET A 53 1.01 -4.35 -12.90
CA MET A 53 0.61 -5.68 -12.42
C MET A 53 1.06 -6.79 -13.38
N GLY A 54 1.59 -7.87 -12.81
CA GLY A 54 2.23 -8.96 -13.54
C GLY A 54 3.72 -8.74 -13.84
N SER A 55 4.28 -7.58 -13.51
CA SER A 55 5.73 -7.32 -13.53
C SER A 55 6.40 -7.79 -12.23
N SER A 56 7.73 -7.80 -12.22
CA SER A 56 8.53 -8.10 -11.03
C SER A 56 9.07 -6.82 -10.41
N VAL A 57 8.84 -6.65 -9.11
CA VAL A 57 9.54 -5.64 -8.29
C VAL A 57 10.96 -6.12 -8.05
N ILE A 58 11.95 -5.27 -8.35
CA ILE A 58 13.38 -5.58 -8.15
C ILE A 58 14.03 -4.47 -7.36
N LEU A 59 14.41 -4.80 -6.12
CA LEU A 59 15.20 -3.94 -5.23
C LEU A 59 16.49 -4.69 -4.90
N GLN A 60 17.62 -4.22 -5.44
CA GLN A 60 18.92 -4.81 -5.20
C GLN A 60 19.85 -3.81 -4.54
N GLU A 61 20.21 -4.10 -3.29
CA GLU A 61 21.15 -3.31 -2.52
C GLU A 61 22.52 -4.00 -2.50
N ASN A 62 23.58 -3.27 -2.80
CA ASN A 62 24.96 -3.76 -2.70
C ASN A 62 25.80 -2.85 -1.81
N ASN A 63 26.96 -3.36 -1.35
CA ASN A 63 27.90 -2.63 -0.50
C ASN A 63 27.24 -2.14 0.82
N TYR A 64 26.46 -3.02 1.47
CA TYR A 64 25.91 -2.76 2.80
C TYR A 64 27.03 -2.82 3.86
N GLY A 65 26.98 -1.92 4.84
CA GLY A 65 28.00 -1.83 5.90
C GLY A 65 27.63 -2.56 7.17
N THR A 66 28.51 -2.46 8.17
CA THR A 66 28.34 -3.00 9.51
C THR A 66 28.08 -1.89 10.53
N GLY A 67 26.93 -1.94 11.20
CA GLY A 67 26.51 -1.00 12.26
C GLY A 67 25.65 0.17 11.76
N GLY A 68 24.59 0.51 12.52
CA GLY A 68 23.55 1.51 12.14
C GLY A 68 22.15 0.88 12.06
N PHE A 69 21.08 1.67 11.88
CA PHE A 69 19.81 1.10 11.40
C PHE A 69 19.98 0.66 9.93
N ALA A 70 19.14 -0.27 9.47
CA ALA A 70 19.19 -0.76 8.10
C ALA A 70 18.62 0.28 7.11
N ASN A 71 19.11 0.26 5.87
CA ASN A 71 18.39 0.90 4.77
C ASN A 71 17.04 0.19 4.59
N ARG A 72 15.98 0.97 4.29
CA ARG A 72 14.64 0.43 4.09
C ARG A 72 14.12 0.85 2.72
N HIS A 73 13.57 -0.13 2.02
CA HIS A 73 12.91 0.04 0.73
C HIS A 73 11.53 -0.60 0.86
N VAL A 74 10.50 0.08 0.36
CA VAL A 74 9.12 -0.40 0.47
C VAL A 74 8.47 -0.29 -0.90
N SER A 75 7.64 -1.27 -1.23
CA SER A 75 6.77 -1.24 -2.40
C SER A 75 5.33 -1.33 -1.91
N TRP A 76 4.47 -0.44 -2.37
CA TRP A 76 3.05 -0.44 -2.04
C TRP A 76 2.23 -0.93 -3.23
N PHE A 77 1.03 -1.43 -2.94
CA PHE A 77 0.04 -1.65 -4.01
C PHE A 77 -0.38 -0.32 -4.58
N GLY A 78 -0.56 -0.27 -5.90
CA GLY A 78 -1.02 0.92 -6.59
C GLY A 78 -2.09 0.62 -7.64
N ASP A 79 -2.79 1.69 -8.04
CA ASP A 79 -3.74 1.67 -9.14
C ASP A 79 -3.02 1.81 -10.49
N MET A 80 -3.78 1.79 -11.60
CA MET A 80 -3.22 1.93 -12.95
C MET A 80 -2.48 3.26 -13.17
N GLY A 81 -2.74 4.27 -12.33
CA GLY A 81 -2.08 5.57 -12.36
C GLY A 81 -0.85 5.67 -11.46
N GLY A 82 -0.55 4.62 -10.67
CA GLY A 82 0.55 4.61 -9.70
C GLY A 82 0.23 5.35 -8.39
N SER A 83 -1.05 5.58 -8.09
CA SER A 83 -1.47 6.04 -6.76
C SER A 83 -1.54 4.86 -5.81
N ASN A 84 -1.08 5.03 -4.57
CA ASN A 84 -1.17 3.97 -3.56
C ASN A 84 -2.63 3.55 -3.32
N VAL A 85 -2.83 2.24 -3.19
CA VAL A 85 -4.12 1.62 -2.86
C VAL A 85 -3.98 0.91 -1.52
N ASP A 86 -4.97 1.14 -0.66
CA ASP A 86 -5.07 0.52 0.66
C ASP A 86 -6.24 -0.47 0.70
N PHE A 87 -6.19 -1.41 1.65
CA PHE A 87 -7.31 -2.31 1.95
C PHE A 87 -8.10 -1.74 3.14
N ASP A 88 -9.42 -1.59 3.00
CA ASP A 88 -10.28 -1.13 4.08
C ASP A 88 -10.61 -2.27 5.07
N TYR A 89 -11.04 -1.92 6.29
CA TYR A 89 -11.41 -2.88 7.35
C TYR A 89 -12.47 -3.92 6.95
N GLY A 90 -13.29 -3.62 5.94
CA GLY A 90 -14.34 -4.51 5.44
C GLY A 90 -13.92 -5.37 4.25
N ASP A 91 -12.72 -5.16 3.71
CA ASP A 91 -12.29 -5.79 2.48
C ASP A 91 -11.73 -7.19 2.75
N GLY A 92 -12.26 -8.18 2.03
CA GLY A 92 -11.65 -9.50 1.95
C GLY A 92 -10.60 -9.50 0.85
N PHE A 93 -9.41 -10.02 1.13
CA PHE A 93 -8.37 -10.23 0.13
C PHE A 93 -7.70 -11.58 0.31
N ASP A 94 -7.32 -12.19 -0.80
CA ASP A 94 -6.43 -13.34 -0.85
C ASP A 94 -5.06 -12.86 -1.33
N MET A 95 -4.00 -13.16 -0.58
CA MET A 95 -2.63 -12.79 -0.96
C MET A 95 -1.77 -14.03 -1.18
N GLN A 96 -1.06 -14.04 -2.31
CA GLN A 96 0.04 -14.96 -2.55
C GLN A 96 1.28 -14.18 -3.01
N MET A 97 2.40 -14.45 -2.37
CA MET A 97 3.69 -13.84 -2.69
C MET A 97 4.74 -14.92 -2.88
N THR A 98 5.58 -14.74 -3.91
CA THR A 98 6.83 -15.49 -4.05
C THR A 98 7.98 -14.53 -3.80
N MET A 99 8.74 -14.76 -2.73
CA MET A 99 9.90 -13.97 -2.35
C MET A 99 11.16 -14.80 -2.53
N GLN A 100 12.16 -14.22 -3.19
CA GLN A 100 13.47 -14.81 -3.35
C GLN A 100 14.53 -13.88 -2.75
N ILE A 101 15.23 -14.35 -1.72
CA ILE A 101 16.34 -13.62 -1.08
C ILE A 101 17.63 -14.28 -1.56
N ASN A 102 18.35 -13.61 -2.45
CA ASN A 102 19.54 -14.18 -3.10
C ASN A 102 20.79 -14.14 -2.22
N GLU A 103 20.89 -13.18 -1.31
CA GLU A 103 21.97 -13.09 -0.34
C GLU A 103 21.41 -12.93 1.07
N ALA A 104 21.13 -14.05 1.73
CA ALA A 104 21.01 -14.05 3.18
C ALA A 104 22.42 -13.79 3.74
N SER A 105 22.77 -12.52 3.91
CA SER A 105 24.09 -12.11 4.38
C SER A 105 24.41 -12.81 5.71
N ASN A 106 25.59 -13.43 5.81
CA ASN A 106 26.16 -13.92 7.07
C ASN A 106 26.67 -12.76 7.96
N VAL A 107 26.60 -11.53 7.47
CA VAL A 107 27.13 -10.29 8.07
C VAL A 107 26.05 -9.21 8.00
N GLY A 108 25.22 -9.13 9.04
CA GLY A 108 24.19 -8.10 9.19
C GLY A 108 22.81 -8.56 8.73
N ASN A 109 21.81 -8.25 9.56
CA ASN A 109 20.42 -8.67 9.42
C ASN A 109 19.81 -8.10 8.12
N VAL A 110 19.78 -8.90 7.06
CA VAL A 110 18.95 -8.61 5.87
C VAL A 110 17.55 -9.15 6.15
N GLU A 111 16.56 -8.27 6.14
CA GLU A 111 15.16 -8.63 6.31
C GLU A 111 14.35 -8.20 5.09
N ALA A 112 13.52 -9.11 4.61
CA ALA A 112 12.51 -8.85 3.61
C ALA A 112 11.24 -9.57 4.04
N GLY A 113 10.09 -8.91 3.86
CA GLY A 113 8.82 -9.45 4.31
C GLY A 113 7.65 -8.68 3.73
N PHE A 114 6.45 -9.15 4.07
CA PHE A 114 5.22 -8.41 3.87
C PHE A 114 4.86 -7.70 5.16
N GLN A 115 4.50 -6.42 5.06
CA GLN A 115 4.02 -5.63 6.20
C GLN A 115 2.56 -5.25 5.97
N ALA A 116 1.69 -5.60 6.91
CA ALA A 116 0.36 -5.02 7.02
C ALA A 116 0.43 -3.87 8.03
N ASP A 117 0.09 -2.65 7.61
CA ASP A 117 -0.03 -1.50 8.50
C ASP A 117 -1.51 -1.13 8.63
N LEU A 118 -1.99 -1.02 9.88
CA LEU A 118 -3.38 -0.75 10.21
C LEU A 118 -3.74 0.74 10.16
N PHE A 119 -2.75 1.63 10.02
CA PHE A 119 -2.96 3.08 10.09
C PHE A 119 -2.49 3.85 8.85
N GLY A 120 -1.91 3.21 7.84
CA GLY A 120 -1.28 3.91 6.72
C GLY A 120 -0.22 4.94 7.18
N LEU A 121 0.25 4.83 8.42
CA LEU A 121 1.17 5.79 9.04
C LEU A 121 2.63 5.43 8.80
N GLY A 122 2.90 4.25 8.23
CA GLY A 122 4.25 3.76 8.08
C GLY A 122 4.84 3.43 9.44
N LEU A 123 5.08 2.13 9.63
CA LEU A 123 6.06 1.59 10.57
C LEU A 123 5.67 1.54 12.05
N PHE A 124 5.41 0.31 12.49
CA PHE A 124 5.87 -0.14 13.80
C PHE A 124 6.68 -1.43 13.65
N GLY A 125 7.98 -1.31 13.93
CA GLY A 125 8.84 -2.40 14.40
C GLY A 125 9.12 -3.54 13.44
N VAL A 126 10.12 -3.36 12.58
CA VAL A 126 11.25 -4.31 12.49
C VAL A 126 12.55 -3.53 12.69
#